data_AF-A0A383CHD5-F1
#
_entry.id   AF-A0A383CHD5-F1
#
_cell.length_a   1.000
_cell.length_b   1.000
_cell.length_c   1.000
_cell.angle_alpha   90.00
_cell.angle_beta   90.00
_cell.angle_gamma   90.00
#
_symmetry.space_group_name_H-M   'P 1'
#
loop_
_entity.id
_entity.type
_entity.pdbx_description
1 polymer ?
#
loop_
_entity_poly.entity_id
_entity_poly.type
_entity_poly.pdbx_seq_one_letter_code
_entity_poly.pdbx_strand_id
1 'polypeptide(L)'
;MDVLIVSVGGGGLIGGTAGYLKSVWPNLHVIGCSPENSAVMLHSIKAGRILDLESKPTLSDGTAGGVEENSITFPVCSDIIDESVLESEEEIKTAMVAYMEMER
;
A
#
# COMPACT_ATOMS: atom_id res chain seq x y z
N MET A 1 3.97 4.24 -19.13
CA MET A 1 4.02 4.46 -17.68
C MET A 1 4.98 3.42 -17.15
N ASP A 2 6.00 3.87 -16.42
CA ASP A 2 7.09 2.99 -15.98
C ASP A 2 6.84 2.50 -14.55
N VAL A 3 6.31 3.38 -13.70
CA VAL A 3 6.06 3.10 -12.28
C VAL A 3 4.64 3.53 -11.90
N LEU A 4 3.98 2.70 -11.09
CA LEU A 4 2.74 3.00 -10.39
C LEU A 4 3.02 2.96 -8.88
N ILE A 5 2.74 4.06 -8.18
CA ILE A 5 2.90 4.16 -6.72
C ILE A 5 1.50 4.30 -6.11
N VAL A 6 1.11 3.39 -5.24
CA VAL A 6 -0.24 3.34 -4.67
C VAL A 6 -0.20 2.99 -3.19
N SER A 7 -1.04 3.64 -2.41
CA SER A 7 -1.20 3.33 -0.99
C SER A 7 -1.87 1.97 -0.76
N VAL A 8 -1.45 1.28 0.31
CA VAL A 8 -1.87 -0.08 0.62
C VAL A 8 -2.43 -0.13 2.04
N GLY A 9 -3.75 -0.34 2.14
CA GLY A 9 -4.40 -0.84 3.34
C GLY A 9 -4.89 -2.27 3.12
N GLY A 10 -6.21 -2.44 2.97
CA GLY A 10 -6.82 -3.73 2.61
C GLY A 10 -6.50 -4.24 1.19
N GLY A 11 -5.79 -3.47 0.34
CA GLY A 11 -5.29 -3.95 -0.96
C GLY A 11 -6.24 -3.83 -2.16
N GLY A 12 -7.51 -3.42 -1.97
CA GLY A 12 -8.48 -3.33 -3.07
C GLY A 12 -8.08 -2.31 -4.16
N LEU A 13 -7.62 -1.12 -3.76
CA LEU A 13 -7.23 -0.05 -4.70
C LEU A 13 -6.03 -0.47 -5.55
N ILE A 14 -4.93 -0.89 -4.93
CA ILE A 14 -3.72 -1.33 -5.64
C ILE A 14 -4.00 -2.59 -6.47
N GLY A 15 -4.73 -3.56 -5.92
CA GLY A 15 -5.14 -4.79 -6.61
C GLY A 15 -5.91 -4.52 -7.90
N GLY A 16 -6.95 -3.68 -7.82
CA GLY A 16 -7.77 -3.34 -8.98
C GLY A 16 -7.03 -2.50 -10.02
N THR A 17 -6.33 -1.44 -9.58
CA THR A 17 -5.64 -0.53 -10.49
C THR A 17 -4.45 -1.20 -11.17
N ALA A 18 -3.53 -1.78 -10.40
CA ALA A 18 -2.37 -2.46 -10.97
C ALA A 18 -2.75 -3.71 -11.78
N GLY A 19 -3.78 -4.45 -11.35
CA GLY A 19 -4.27 -5.61 -12.10
C GLY A 19 -4.72 -5.23 -13.52
N TYR A 20 -5.50 -4.16 -13.67
CA TYR A 20 -5.86 -3.65 -14.99
C TYR A 20 -4.62 -3.10 -15.73
N LEU A 21 -3.81 -2.29 -15.06
CA LEU A 21 -2.70 -1.60 -15.70
C LEU A 21 -1.61 -2.54 -16.19
N LYS A 22 -1.29 -3.62 -15.47
CA LYS A 22 -0.35 -4.66 -15.94
C LYS A 22 -0.88 -5.42 -17.17
N SER A 23 -2.20 -5.48 -17.38
CA SER A 23 -2.76 -6.06 -18.62
C SER A 23 -2.50 -5.20 -19.87
N VAL A 24 -2.34 -3.88 -19.69
CA VAL A 24 -2.04 -2.91 -20.76
C VAL A 24 -0.54 -2.66 -20.87
N TRP A 25 0.16 -2.63 -19.74
CA TRP A 25 1.60 -2.41 -19.61
C TRP A 25 2.24 -3.54 -18.79
N PRO A 26 2.60 -4.67 -19.42
CA PRO A 26 3.11 -5.86 -18.71
C PRO A 26 4.38 -5.63 -17.88
N ASN A 27 5.18 -4.64 -18.25
CA ASN A 27 6.43 -4.30 -17.57
C ASN A 27 6.28 -3.18 -16.52
N LEU A 28 5.05 -2.82 -16.16
CA LEU A 28 4.80 -1.78 -15.16
C LEU A 28 5.34 -2.23 -13.80
N HIS A 29 6.22 -1.40 -13.21
CA HIS A 29 6.71 -1.58 -11.83
C HIS A 29 5.71 -0.99 -10.84
N VAL A 30 5.29 -1.76 -9.85
CA VAL A 30 4.25 -1.38 -8.89
C VAL A 30 4.85 -1.29 -7.50
N ILE A 31 4.78 -0.09 -6.92
CA ILE A 31 5.27 0.23 -5.59
C ILE A 31 4.07 0.41 -4.66
N GLY A 32 3.97 -0.43 -3.63
CA GLY A 32 2.98 -0.32 -2.56
C GLY A 32 3.52 0.49 -1.38
N CYS A 33 2.78 1.50 -0.93
CA CYS A 33 3.16 2.34 0.21
C CYS A 33 2.18 2.16 1.38
N SER A 34 2.68 1.97 2.60
CA SER A 34 1.84 1.95 3.82
C SER A 34 2.49 2.76 4.94
N PRO A 35 1.72 3.30 5.90
CA PRO A 35 2.29 3.87 7.11
C PRO A 35 3.04 2.79 7.90
N GLU A 36 4.22 3.10 8.43
CA GLU A 36 4.97 2.21 9.34
C GLU A 36 4.12 1.72 10.51
N ASN A 37 3.16 2.54 10.95
CA ASN A 37 2.26 2.25 12.06
C ASN A 37 1.15 1.25 11.73
N SER A 38 0.87 0.95 10.46
CA SER A 38 -0.23 0.05 10.05
C SER A 38 0.02 -0.63 8.70
N ALA A 39 1.18 -1.27 8.53
CA ALA A 39 1.59 -1.92 7.28
C ALA A 39 1.31 -3.44 7.22
N VAL A 40 0.12 -3.87 7.65
CA VAL A 40 -0.21 -5.30 7.79
C VAL A 40 -0.06 -6.07 6.48
N MET A 41 -0.60 -5.55 5.38
CA MET A 41 -0.52 -6.19 4.06
C MET A 41 0.92 -6.36 3.58
N LEU A 42 1.74 -5.31 3.65
CA LEU A 42 3.13 -5.35 3.16
C LEU A 42 4.00 -6.30 4.01
N HIS A 43 3.84 -6.28 5.33
CA HIS A 43 4.50 -7.25 6.20
C HIS A 43 4.04 -8.69 5.95
N SER A 44 2.75 -8.89 5.68
CA SER A 44 2.19 -10.20 5.34
C SER A 44 2.74 -10.76 4.04
N ILE A 45 2.88 -9.93 3.00
CA ILE A 45 3.47 -10.32 1.71
C ILE A 45 4.91 -10.78 1.93
N LYS A 46 5.70 -9.99 2.67
CA LYS A 46 7.09 -10.34 3.01
C LYS A 46 7.20 -11.65 3.81
N ALA A 47 6.20 -11.94 4.65
CA ALA A 47 6.13 -13.18 5.42
C ALA A 47 5.55 -14.37 4.64
N GLY A 48 4.99 -14.15 3.45
CA GLY A 48 4.30 -15.16 2.64
C GLY A 48 2.98 -15.66 3.25
N ARG A 49 2.44 -14.97 4.26
CA ARG A 49 1.18 -15.30 4.93
C ARG A 49 0.61 -14.07 5.62
N ILE A 50 -0.70 -14.06 5.81
CA ILE A 50 -1.36 -12.99 6.57
C ILE A 50 -0.90 -13.02 8.03
N LEU A 51 -0.49 -11.85 8.51
CA LEU A 51 -0.07 -11.62 9.89
C LEU A 51 -1.18 -10.87 10.63
N ASP A 52 -1.37 -11.24 11.88
CA ASP A 52 -2.14 -10.44 12.84
C ASP A 52 -1.18 -9.49 13.54
N LEU A 53 -1.19 -8.22 13.13
CA LEU A 53 -0.33 -7.17 13.68
C LEU A 53 -1.20 -6.05 14.24
N GLU A 54 -0.89 -5.64 15.46
CA GLU A 54 -1.54 -4.50 16.09
C GLU A 54 -1.13 -3.21 15.36
N SER A 55 -2.12 -2.42 14.95
CA SER A 55 -1.90 -1.12 14.33
C SER A 55 -1.78 -0.04 15.39
N LYS A 56 -0.83 0.88 15.19
CA LYS A 56 -0.68 2.09 15.99
C LYS A 56 -1.48 3.24 15.35
N PRO A 57 -1.76 4.32 16.09
CA PRO A 57 -2.37 5.52 15.52
C PRO A 57 -1.56 6.04 14.32
N THR A 58 -2.24 6.40 13.23
CA THR A 58 -1.62 6.96 12.03
C THR A 58 -2.48 8.07 11.44
N LEU A 59 -1.84 9.05 10.80
CA LEU A 59 -2.47 10.06 9.96
C LEU A 59 -3.13 9.46 8.72
N SER A 60 -2.71 8.26 8.30
CA SER A 60 -3.29 7.54 7.17
C SER A 60 -4.36 6.54 7.62
N ASP A 61 -5.41 7.05 8.27
CA ASP A 61 -6.51 6.25 8.81
C ASP A 61 -7.22 5.39 7.76
N GLY A 62 -7.37 5.90 6.53
CA GLY A 62 -7.98 5.17 5.42
C GLY A 62 -7.16 3.99 4.88
N THR A 63 -5.86 3.91 5.22
CA THR A 63 -5.02 2.74 4.90
C THR A 63 -4.74 1.88 6.13
N ALA A 64 -5.13 2.35 7.31
CA ALA A 64 -4.93 1.62 8.55
C ALA A 64 -5.88 0.45 8.71
N GLY A 65 -5.44 -0.56 9.46
CA GLY A 65 -6.25 -1.71 9.84
C GLY A 65 -5.60 -3.05 9.50
N GLY A 66 -6.26 -4.10 9.96
CA GLY A 66 -5.85 -5.48 9.70
C GLY A 66 -6.22 -5.95 8.29
N VAL A 67 -5.58 -7.04 7.88
CA VAL A 67 -5.98 -7.85 6.72
C VAL A 67 -6.61 -9.13 7.25
N GLU A 68 -7.84 -9.44 6.84
CA GLU A 68 -8.52 -10.66 7.26
C GLU A 68 -7.77 -11.92 6.78
N GLU A 69 -7.74 -12.99 7.58
CA GLU A 69 -6.97 -14.23 7.31
C GLU A 69 -7.26 -14.88 5.95
N ASN A 70 -8.43 -14.64 5.38
CA ASN A 70 -8.84 -15.16 4.07
C ASN A 70 -9.11 -14.03 3.05
N SER A 71 -8.45 -12.88 3.23
CA SER A 71 -8.64 -11.74 2.34
C SER A 71 -8.30 -12.11 0.90
N ILE A 72 -9.27 -11.90 0.00
CA ILE A 72 -9.11 -12.13 -1.44
C ILE A 72 -8.05 -11.22 -2.06
N THR A 73 -7.73 -10.10 -1.42
CA THR A 73 -6.75 -9.13 -1.93
C THR A 73 -5.32 -9.54 -1.62
N PHE A 74 -5.08 -10.39 -0.61
CA PHE A 74 -3.74 -10.83 -0.24
C PHE A 74 -3.00 -11.54 -1.38
N PRO A 75 -3.56 -12.59 -2.04
CA PRO A 75 -2.88 -13.23 -3.16
C PRO A 75 -2.69 -12.26 -4.33
N VAL A 76 -3.68 -11.43 -4.62
CA VAL A 76 -3.57 -10.42 -5.69
C VAL A 76 -2.39 -9.50 -5.41
N CYS A 77 -2.36 -8.83 -4.25
CA CYS A 77 -1.28 -7.92 -3.86
C CYS A 77 0.09 -8.61 -3.85
N SER A 78 0.16 -9.87 -3.41
CA SER A 78 1.41 -10.64 -3.40
C SER A 78 1.96 -10.88 -4.82
N ASP A 79 1.08 -11.01 -5.81
CA ASP A 79 1.47 -11.25 -7.21
C ASP A 79 1.81 -9.96 -7.97
N ILE A 80 1.22 -8.81 -7.59
CA ILE A 80 1.35 -7.56 -8.35
C ILE A 80 2.36 -6.56 -7.78
N ILE A 81 2.65 -6.59 -6.47
CA ILE A 81 3.52 -5.60 -5.82
C ILE A 81 4.97 -6.01 -6.05
N ASP A 82 5.71 -5.20 -6.78
CA ASP A 82 7.12 -5.43 -7.09
C ASP A 82 8.03 -4.89 -5.97
N GLU A 83 7.63 -3.79 -5.34
CA GLU A 83 8.37 -3.10 -4.28
C GLU A 83 7.43 -2.52 -3.22
N SER A 84 7.91 -2.42 -1.98
CA SER A 84 7.14 -1.89 -0.86
C SER A 84 7.92 -0.80 -0.13
N VAL A 85 7.27 0.33 0.17
CA VAL A 85 7.83 1.43 0.96
C VAL A 85 6.98 1.63 2.21
N LEU A 86 7.64 1.89 3.33
CA LEU A 86 6.99 2.27 4.58
C LEU A 86 7.25 3.74 4.85
N GLU A 87 6.20 4.46 5.21
CA GLU A 87 6.26 5.90 5.46
C GLU A 87 6.08 6.16 6.95
N SER A 88 6.97 6.95 7.55
CA SER A 88 6.81 7.43 8.91
C SER A 88 5.70 8.48 9.00
N GLU A 89 5.16 8.69 10.20
CA GLU A 89 4.12 9.70 10.43
C GLU A 89 4.59 11.13 10.10
N GLU A 90 5.89 11.42 10.28
CA GLU A 90 6.44 12.74 9.94
C GLU A 90 6.58 12.92 8.42
N GLU A 91 6.91 11.85 7.67
CA GLU A 91 6.92 11.88 6.20
C GLU A 91 5.52 12.11 5.64
N ILE A 92 4.51 11.39 6.15
CA ILE A 92 3.10 11.57 5.76
C ILE A 92 2.66 13.01 6.01
N LYS A 93 2.90 13.52 7.22
CA LYS A 93 2.57 14.91 7.60
C LYS A 93 3.26 15.93 6.69
N THR A 94 4.55 15.75 6.43
CA THR A 94 5.34 16.66 5.58
C THR A 94 4.81 16.67 4.15
N ALA A 95 4.49 15.50 3.60
CA ALA A 95 3.90 15.37 2.27
C ALA A 95 2.53 16.03 2.17
N MET A 96 1.66 15.87 3.18
CA MET A 96 0.35 16.53 3.24
C MET A 96 0.48 18.06 3.20
N VAL A 97 1.38 18.63 4.01
CA VAL A 97 1.62 20.08 4.02
C VAL A 97 2.17 20.56 2.68
N ALA A 98 3.17 19.87 2.12
CA ALA A 98 3.73 20.21 0.83
C ALA A 98 2.68 20.19 -0.29
N TYR A 99 1.81 19.17 -0.31
CA TYR A 99 0.72 19.08 -1.28
C TYR A 99 -0.26 20.26 -1.17
N MET A 100 -0.64 20.64 0.06
CA MET A 100 -1.52 21.79 0.29
C MET A 100 -0.89 23.12 -0.13
N GLU A 101 0.43 23.26 -0.02
CA GLU A 101 1.16 24.46 -0.47
C GLU A 101 1.31 24.52 -2.00
N MET A 102 1.44 23.37 -2.67
CA MET A 102 1.54 23.29 -4.13
C MET A 102 0.21 23.56 -4.85
N GLU A 103 -0.91 23.14 -4.26
CA GLU A 103 -2.26 23.34 -4.80
C GLU A 103 -2.82 24.75 -4.53
N ARG A 104 -2.00 25.65 -3.99
CA ARG A 104 -2.40 27.01 -3.58
C ARG A 104 -1.94 28.08 -4.57
#